data_AF-A0A6I9UND6-F1
#
_entry.id   AF-A0A6I9UND6-F1
#
_cell.length_a   1.000
_cell.length_b   1.000
_cell.length_c   1.000
_cell.angle_alpha   90.00
_cell.angle_beta   90.00
_cell.angle_gamma   90.00
#
_symmetry.space_group_name_H-M   'P 1'
#
loop_
_entity.id
_entity.type
_entity.pdbx_description
1 polymer ?
#
loop_
_entity_poly.entity_id
_entity_poly.type
_entity_poly.pdbx_seq_one_letter_code
_entity_poly.pdbx_strand_id
1 'polypeptide(L)'
;MANLTKLDFVALDVSGKNYLSWVLDAELHLASSKLGETIKENTVASEQDCAKAMILLRHHLHESLKSQYLTVKSPFQLWKSLKDRFDHQKTVILPRARYEWIQLRLQDFKTIAEYNSEMFRIVSKLRLCGEDVTDEQMLKKTFSTFHASNLVLQQQYRERGFQHY
;
A
#
# COMPACT_ATOMS: atom_id res chain seq x y z
N MET A 1 2.01 17.62 28.80
CA MET A 1 1.06 17.34 27.71
C MET A 1 1.86 17.33 26.41
N ALA A 2 2.05 16.17 25.79
CA ALA A 2 2.73 16.13 24.50
C ALA A 2 1.78 16.74 23.45
N ASN A 3 2.18 17.84 22.82
CA ASN A 3 1.55 18.29 21.59
C ASN A 3 1.80 17.19 20.56
N LEU A 4 0.87 16.24 20.46
CA LEU A 4 0.81 15.28 19.36
C LEU A 4 0.53 16.11 18.11
N THR A 5 1.59 16.59 17.47
CA THR A 5 1.50 17.16 16.14
C THR A 5 0.81 16.13 15.27
N LYS A 6 -0.36 16.52 14.75
CA LYS A 6 -1.19 15.66 13.92
C LYS A 6 -0.37 15.27 12.70
N LEU A 7 -0.09 13.98 12.56
CA LEU A 7 0.56 13.45 11.36
C LEU A 7 -0.38 13.61 10.18
N ASP A 8 0.17 13.90 9.01
CA ASP A 8 -0.59 13.98 7.77
C ASP A 8 -1.05 12.59 7.31
N PHE A 9 -0.20 11.58 7.55
CA PHE A 9 -0.50 10.16 7.31
C PHE A 9 0.16 9.26 8.36
N VAL A 10 -0.10 7.95 8.31
CA VAL A 10 0.39 7.02 9.34
C VAL A 10 1.91 6.94 9.28
N ALA A 11 2.59 7.12 10.41
CA ALA A 11 4.04 7.00 10.48
C ALA A 11 4.55 5.59 10.12
N LEU A 12 5.75 5.50 9.54
CA LEU A 12 6.40 4.22 9.26
C LEU A 12 6.68 3.48 10.57
N ASP A 13 6.07 2.31 10.72
CA ASP A 13 6.27 1.43 11.87
C ASP A 13 7.71 0.91 11.89
N VAL A 14 8.29 0.75 13.08
CA VAL A 14 9.67 0.25 13.25
C VAL A 14 9.87 -1.14 12.65
N SER A 15 8.81 -1.95 12.57
CA SER A 15 8.83 -3.28 11.94
C SER A 15 8.78 -3.22 10.42
N GLY A 16 8.42 -2.06 9.83
CA GLY A 16 8.21 -1.91 8.40
C GLY A 16 6.93 -2.55 7.85
N LYS A 17 6.01 -3.02 8.70
CA LYS A 17 4.78 -3.73 8.25
C LYS A 17 3.88 -2.89 7.33
N ASN A 18 3.92 -1.56 7.49
CA ASN A 18 3.18 -0.60 6.68
C ASN A 18 4.08 0.12 5.67
N TYR A 19 5.28 -0.39 5.37
CA TYR A 19 6.24 0.28 4.50
C TYR A 19 5.67 0.60 3.12
N LEU A 20 4.95 -0.33 2.48
CA LEU A 20 4.40 -0.12 1.13
C LEU A 20 3.33 0.96 1.09
N SER A 21 2.42 1.00 2.06
CA SER A 21 1.42 2.07 2.16
C SER A 21 2.09 3.41 2.52
N TRP A 22 3.08 3.38 3.42
CA TRP A 22 3.82 4.58 3.80
C TRP A 22 4.57 5.21 2.63
N VAL A 23 5.20 4.40 1.77
CA VAL A 23 5.88 4.87 0.56
C VAL A 23 4.90 5.61 -0.33
N LEU A 24 3.72 5.01 -0.59
CA LEU A 24 2.68 5.62 -1.41
C LEU A 24 2.24 6.99 -0.85
N ASP A 25 1.92 7.04 0.44
CA ASP A 25 1.50 8.28 1.09
C ASP A 25 2.61 9.34 1.05
N ALA A 26 3.85 8.96 1.37
CA ALA A 26 4.99 9.86 1.36
C ALA A 26 5.28 10.41 -0.05
N GLU A 27 5.22 9.58 -1.09
CA GLU A 27 5.39 10.01 -2.48
C GLU A 27 4.30 11.01 -2.90
N LEU A 28 3.04 10.76 -2.56
CA LEU A 28 1.92 11.67 -2.83
C LEU A 28 2.10 13.01 -2.12
N HIS A 29 2.50 12.99 -0.85
CA HIS A 29 2.76 14.20 -0.08
C HIS A 29 3.94 15.01 -0.63
N LEU A 30 5.04 14.35 -1.00
CA LEU A 30 6.17 15.00 -1.66
C LEU A 30 5.77 15.58 -3.03
N ALA A 31 4.99 14.85 -3.83
CA ALA A 31 4.52 15.31 -5.14
C ALA A 31 3.62 16.54 -5.01
N SER A 32 2.64 16.51 -4.09
CA SER A 32 1.75 17.65 -3.83
C SER A 32 2.50 18.91 -3.40
N SER A 33 3.64 18.72 -2.72
CA SER A 33 4.52 19.79 -2.24
C SER A 33 5.59 20.20 -3.26
N LYS A 34 5.62 19.61 -4.46
CA LYS A 34 6.68 19.77 -5.48
C LYS A 34 8.10 19.39 -4.99
N LEU A 35 8.18 18.44 -4.06
CA LEU A 35 9.40 17.94 -3.44
C LEU A 35 9.81 16.54 -3.94
N GLY A 36 9.04 15.92 -4.85
CA GLY A 36 9.29 14.55 -5.31
C GLY A 36 10.67 14.32 -5.95
N GLU A 37 11.29 15.37 -6.50
CA GLU A 37 12.64 15.31 -7.06
C GLU A 37 13.73 15.13 -5.99
N THR A 38 13.48 15.52 -4.74
CA THR A 38 14.48 15.46 -3.64
C THR A 38 14.85 14.03 -3.21
N ILE A 39 14.01 13.04 -3.55
CA ILE A 39 14.20 11.63 -3.22
C ILE A 39 14.70 10.81 -4.41
N LYS A 40 15.04 11.45 -5.53
CA LYS A 40 15.61 10.81 -6.72
C LYS A 40 17.13 10.94 -6.73
N GLU A 41 17.78 9.96 -7.34
CA GLU A 41 19.23 9.95 -7.49
C GLU A 41 19.66 11.00 -8.53
N ASN A 42 20.78 11.67 -8.28
CA ASN A 42 21.38 12.67 -9.17
C ASN A 42 20.53 13.93 -9.46
N THR A 43 19.47 14.18 -8.69
CA THR A 43 18.68 15.41 -8.84
C THR A 43 19.25 16.55 -7.99
N VAL A 44 19.43 17.72 -8.60
CA VAL A 44 19.82 18.95 -7.90
C VAL A 44 18.55 19.60 -7.34
N ALA A 45 18.36 19.47 -6.03
CA ALA A 45 17.31 20.17 -5.29
C ALA A 45 17.90 21.30 -4.45
N SER A 46 17.13 22.36 -4.19
CA SER A 46 17.57 23.44 -3.31
C SER A 46 17.76 22.93 -1.87
N GLU A 47 18.63 23.58 -1.09
CA GLU A 47 18.79 23.26 0.34
C GLU A 47 17.47 23.41 1.11
N GLN A 48 16.65 24.39 0.72
CA GLN A 48 15.33 24.62 1.30
C GLN A 48 14.37 23.45 1.02
N ASP A 49 14.34 22.94 -0.20
CA ASP A 49 13.48 21.82 -0.58
C ASP A 49 13.96 20.52 0.07
N CYS A 50 15.28 20.33 0.14
CA CYS A 50 15.87 19.24 0.92
C CYS A 50 15.45 19.29 2.38
N ALA A 51 15.50 20.47 3.02
CA ALA A 51 15.10 20.63 4.41
C ALA A 51 13.60 20.35 4.60
N LYS A 52 12.72 20.85 3.73
CA LYS A 52 11.27 20.59 3.77
C LYS A 52 10.97 19.09 3.63
N ALA A 53 11.60 18.42 2.66
CA ALA A 53 11.43 16.99 2.45
C ALA A 53 11.94 16.18 3.66
N MET A 54 13.09 16.56 4.23
CA MET A 54 13.62 15.93 5.44
C MET A 54 12.67 16.06 6.63
N ILE A 55 12.09 17.24 6.85
CA ILE A 55 11.13 17.48 7.93
C ILE A 55 9.92 16.57 7.75
N LEU A 56 9.34 16.53 6.54
CA LEU A 56 8.19 15.71 6.22
C LEU A 56 8.49 14.22 6.45
N LEU A 57 9.56 13.70 5.85
CA LEU A 57 9.93 12.29 5.98
C LEU A 57 10.16 11.92 7.44
N ARG A 58 10.96 12.70 8.18
CA ARG A 58 11.24 12.41 9.59
C ARG A 58 10.01 12.53 10.48
N HIS A 59 9.12 13.48 10.22
CA HIS A 59 7.88 13.64 10.99
C HIS A 59 7.05 12.35 10.95
N HIS A 60 7.05 11.67 9.81
CA HIS A 60 6.32 10.44 9.54
C HIS A 60 7.14 9.16 9.78
N LEU A 61 8.19 9.21 10.59
CA LEU A 61 8.90 8.01 11.05
C LEU A 61 8.58 7.69 12.51
N HIS A 62 8.55 6.40 12.85
CA HIS A 62 8.61 5.98 14.24
C HIS A 62 9.87 6.52 14.93
N GLU A 63 9.79 6.81 16.23
CA GLU A 63 10.85 7.50 16.98
C GLU A 63 12.19 6.76 16.91
N SER A 64 12.19 5.43 17.06
CA SER A 64 13.40 4.62 16.93
C SER A 64 14.08 4.73 15.55
N LEU A 65 13.29 4.89 14.48
CA LEU A 65 13.84 5.11 13.13
C LEU A 65 14.45 6.52 13.03
N LYS A 66 13.82 7.53 13.63
CA LYS A 66 14.41 8.88 13.70
C LYS A 66 15.76 8.87 14.42
N SER A 67 15.87 8.14 15.54
CA SER A 67 17.13 7.99 16.28
C SER A 67 18.19 7.29 15.44
N GLN A 68 17.82 6.21 14.75
CA GLN A 68 18.75 5.45 13.91
C GLN A 68 19.29 6.27 12.74
N TYR A 69 18.45 7.09 12.11
CA TYR A 69 18.84 7.91 10.96
C TYR A 69 19.14 9.37 11.33
N LEU A 70 19.44 9.65 12.61
CA LEU A 70 19.59 11.02 13.14
C LEU A 70 20.68 11.84 12.41
N THR A 71 21.73 11.19 11.92
CA THR A 71 22.85 11.86 11.22
C THR A 71 22.63 12.03 9.71
N VAL A 72 21.60 11.39 9.14
CA VAL A 72 21.28 11.50 7.71
C VAL A 72 20.66 12.87 7.42
N LYS A 73 21.31 13.64 6.54
CA LYS A 73 20.91 15.02 6.18
C LYS A 73 20.26 15.13 4.79
N SER A 74 20.39 14.11 3.96
CA SER A 74 19.85 14.09 2.59
C SER A 74 18.53 13.31 2.52
N PRO A 75 17.44 13.87 1.94
CA PRO A 75 16.19 13.14 1.72
C PRO A 75 16.39 11.88 0.90
N PHE A 76 17.15 11.97 -0.20
CA PHE A 76 17.50 10.83 -1.04
C PHE A 76 18.20 9.71 -0.25
N GLN A 77 19.21 10.04 0.57
CA GLN A 77 19.92 9.04 1.36
C GLN A 77 18.99 8.37 2.39
N LEU A 78 18.11 9.14 3.04
CA LEU A 78 17.13 8.60 3.97
C LEU A 78 16.15 7.68 3.25
N TRP A 79 15.59 8.14 2.13
CA TRP A 79 14.66 7.37 1.30
C TRP A 79 15.27 6.05 0.83
N LYS A 80 16.49 6.09 0.28
CA LYS A 80 17.25 4.92 -0.13
C LYS A 80 17.50 3.96 1.03
N SER A 81 17.90 4.47 2.19
CA SER A 81 18.16 3.63 3.37
C SER A 81 16.90 2.93 3.89
N LEU A 82 15.75 3.61 3.87
CA LEU A 82 14.46 3.02 4.22
C LEU A 82 14.04 1.97 3.20
N LYS A 83 14.25 2.25 1.91
CA LYS A 83 14.01 1.29 0.83
C LYS A 83 14.87 0.04 0.95
N ASP A 84 16.18 0.19 1.05
CA ASP A 84 17.10 -0.95 1.19
C ASP A 84 16.74 -1.80 2.41
N ARG A 85 16.28 -1.16 3.49
CA ARG A 85 15.85 -1.88 4.70
C ARG A 85 14.52 -2.61 4.53
N PHE A 86 13.50 -2.01 3.91
CA PHE A 86 12.13 -2.52 4.00
C PHE A 86 11.51 -2.99 2.68
N ASP A 87 12.17 -2.79 1.54
CA ASP A 87 11.64 -3.22 0.23
C ASP A 87 11.47 -4.76 0.15
N HIS A 88 12.26 -5.50 0.95
CA HIS A 88 12.10 -6.95 1.11
C HIS A 88 10.73 -7.34 1.70
N GLN A 89 9.96 -6.44 2.32
CA GLN A 89 8.62 -6.74 2.83
C GLN A 89 7.69 -7.26 1.72
N LYS A 90 7.90 -6.83 0.47
CA LYS A 90 7.19 -7.37 -0.71
C LYS A 90 7.33 -8.89 -0.82
N THR A 91 8.50 -9.44 -0.46
CA THR A 91 8.76 -10.89 -0.56
C THR A 91 7.95 -11.72 0.43
N VAL A 92 7.53 -11.14 1.55
CA VAL A 92 6.71 -11.81 2.56
C VAL A 92 5.22 -11.53 2.32
N ILE A 93 4.87 -10.30 1.93
CA ILE A 93 3.49 -9.88 1.69
C ILE A 93 2.93 -10.58 0.44
N LEU A 94 3.70 -10.67 -0.64
CA LEU A 94 3.20 -11.17 -1.92
C LEU A 94 2.75 -12.64 -1.86
N PRO A 95 3.55 -13.61 -1.37
CA PRO A 95 3.12 -15.00 -1.28
C PRO A 95 1.88 -15.17 -0.41
N ARG A 96 1.81 -14.42 0.70
CA ARG A 96 0.65 -14.42 1.59
C ARG A 96 -0.59 -13.87 0.90
N ALA A 97 -0.48 -12.74 0.21
CA ALA A 97 -1.60 -12.14 -0.52
C ALA A 97 -2.10 -13.06 -1.65
N ARG A 98 -1.20 -13.73 -2.38
CA ARG A 98 -1.56 -14.74 -3.39
C ARG A 98 -2.29 -15.92 -2.76
N TYR A 99 -1.82 -16.41 -1.62
CA TYR A 99 -2.50 -17.49 -0.89
C TYR A 99 -3.91 -17.07 -0.44
N GLU A 100 -4.02 -15.90 0.21
CA GLU A 100 -5.29 -15.31 0.63
C GLU A 100 -6.24 -15.16 -0.58
N TRP A 101 -5.73 -14.68 -1.73
CA TRP A 101 -6.51 -14.58 -2.97
C TRP A 101 -7.03 -15.93 -3.47
N ILE A 102 -6.20 -16.98 -3.48
CA ILE A 102 -6.62 -18.32 -3.91
C ILE A 102 -7.71 -18.85 -2.98
N GLN A 103 -7.54 -18.70 -1.66
CA GLN A 103 -8.46 -19.21 -0.64
C GLN A 103 -9.72 -18.38 -0.44
N LEU A 104 -9.78 -17.14 -0.94
CA LEU A 104 -10.93 -16.26 -0.80
C LEU A 104 -12.19 -16.91 -1.44
N ARG A 105 -13.27 -17.07 -0.66
CA ARG A 105 -14.57 -17.56 -1.13
C ARG A 105 -15.73 -16.76 -0.55
N LEU A 106 -16.72 -16.44 -1.37
CA LEU A 106 -17.91 -15.69 -0.93
C LEU A 106 -18.64 -16.37 0.24
N GLN A 107 -18.71 -17.71 0.24
CA GLN A 107 -19.39 -18.49 1.28
C GLN A 107 -18.74 -18.41 2.67
N ASP A 108 -17.49 -17.94 2.78
CA ASP A 108 -16.80 -17.83 4.07
C ASP A 108 -17.22 -16.56 4.86
N PHE A 109 -18.07 -15.71 4.26
CA PHE A 109 -18.50 -14.42 4.82
C PHE A 109 -20.01 -14.39 5.04
N LYS A 110 -20.47 -13.59 6.02
CA LYS A 110 -21.90 -13.47 6.32
C LYS A 110 -22.58 -12.52 5.35
N THR A 111 -21.86 -11.53 4.85
CA THR A 111 -22.40 -10.51 3.94
C THR A 111 -21.49 -10.27 2.74
N ILE A 112 -22.08 -9.80 1.65
CA ILE A 112 -21.35 -9.37 0.45
C ILE A 112 -20.38 -8.23 0.78
N ALA A 113 -20.76 -7.32 1.69
CA ALA A 113 -19.91 -6.21 2.09
C ALA A 113 -18.61 -6.67 2.78
N GLU A 114 -18.69 -7.67 3.67
CA GLU A 114 -17.51 -8.27 4.31
C GLU A 114 -16.59 -8.93 3.29
N TYR A 115 -17.15 -9.72 2.38
CA TYR A 115 -16.39 -10.36 1.29
C TYR A 115 -15.70 -9.32 0.41
N ASN A 116 -16.43 -8.28 -0.03
CA ASN A 116 -15.87 -7.22 -0.87
C ASN A 116 -14.74 -6.48 -0.15
N SER A 117 -14.93 -6.17 1.14
CA SER A 117 -13.89 -5.52 1.96
C SER A 117 -12.62 -6.36 2.02
N GLU A 118 -12.74 -7.66 2.24
CA GLU A 118 -11.59 -8.56 2.29
C GLU A 118 -10.94 -8.74 0.91
N MET A 119 -11.74 -8.82 -0.15
CA MET A 119 -11.22 -8.81 -1.52
C MET A 119 -10.39 -7.57 -1.79
N PHE A 120 -10.92 -6.38 -1.51
CA PHE A 120 -10.20 -5.13 -1.71
C PHE A 120 -8.90 -5.10 -0.90
N ARG A 121 -8.94 -5.56 0.36
CA ARG A 121 -7.73 -5.67 1.20
C ARG A 121 -6.66 -6.56 0.55
N ILE A 122 -7.03 -7.71 -0.01
CA ILE A 122 -6.09 -8.62 -0.67
C ILE A 122 -5.58 -8.02 -1.97
N VAL A 123 -6.47 -7.50 -2.81
CA VAL A 123 -6.14 -6.87 -4.10
C VAL A 123 -5.20 -5.69 -3.91
N SER A 124 -5.44 -4.81 -2.93
CA SER A 124 -4.54 -3.71 -2.60
C SER A 124 -3.14 -4.21 -2.24
N LYS A 125 -3.00 -5.31 -1.49
CA LYS A 125 -1.68 -5.89 -1.18
C LYS A 125 -0.98 -6.45 -2.41
N LEU A 126 -1.71 -7.12 -3.31
CA LEU A 126 -1.18 -7.61 -4.59
C LEU A 126 -0.68 -6.45 -5.44
N ARG A 127 -1.50 -5.40 -5.63
CA ARG A 127 -1.15 -4.19 -6.38
C ARG A 127 0.04 -3.45 -5.78
N LEU A 128 0.11 -3.31 -4.46
CA LEU A 128 1.28 -2.72 -3.77
C LEU A 128 2.57 -3.53 -3.96
N CYS A 129 2.45 -4.85 -4.22
CA CYS A 129 3.58 -5.71 -4.54
C CYS A 129 3.89 -5.77 -6.05
N GLY A 130 3.19 -5.00 -6.87
CA GLY A 130 3.39 -4.93 -8.33
C GLY A 130 2.57 -5.93 -9.14
N GLU A 131 1.62 -6.64 -8.53
CA GLU A 131 0.67 -7.48 -9.26
C GLU A 131 -0.61 -6.72 -9.54
N ASP A 132 -0.86 -6.45 -10.81
CA ASP A 132 -2.14 -5.88 -11.20
C ASP A 132 -3.25 -6.94 -11.13
N VAL A 133 -4.38 -6.54 -10.56
CA VAL A 133 -5.59 -7.36 -10.50
C VAL A 133 -6.70 -6.55 -11.12
N THR A 134 -7.26 -7.02 -12.23
CA THR A 134 -8.28 -6.30 -13.00
C THR A 134 -9.69 -6.50 -12.42
N ASP A 135 -10.62 -5.60 -12.76
CA ASP A 135 -12.03 -5.76 -12.42
C ASP A 135 -12.59 -7.09 -12.94
N GLU A 136 -12.20 -7.51 -14.15
CA GLU A 136 -12.58 -8.80 -14.73
C GLU A 136 -12.12 -9.97 -13.85
N GLN A 137 -10.90 -9.93 -13.33
CA GLN A 137 -10.39 -10.96 -12.43
C GLN A 137 -11.15 -10.98 -11.09
N MET A 138 -11.51 -9.81 -10.55
CA MET A 138 -12.31 -9.68 -9.32
C MET A 138 -13.74 -10.21 -9.50
N LEU A 139 -14.38 -9.90 -10.63
CA LEU A 139 -15.67 -10.43 -11.02
C LEU A 139 -15.62 -11.95 -11.20
N LYS A 140 -14.65 -12.47 -11.97
CA LYS A 140 -14.44 -13.91 -12.16
C LYS A 140 -14.21 -14.63 -10.83
N LYS A 141 -13.40 -14.05 -9.94
CA LYS A 141 -13.15 -14.58 -8.59
C LYS A 141 -14.42 -14.64 -7.75
N THR A 142 -15.25 -13.62 -7.82
CA THR A 142 -16.54 -13.60 -7.12
C THR A 142 -17.48 -14.66 -7.65
N PHE A 143 -17.67 -14.72 -8.97
CA PHE A 143 -18.52 -15.72 -9.58
C PHE A 143 -18.04 -17.14 -9.28
N SER A 144 -16.74 -17.43 -9.37
CA SER A 144 -16.20 -18.78 -9.16
C SER A 144 -16.37 -19.31 -7.74
N THR A 145 -16.72 -18.45 -6.78
CA THR A 145 -16.90 -18.83 -5.37
C THR A 145 -18.37 -18.90 -4.93
N PHE A 146 -19.30 -18.77 -5.89
CA PHE A 146 -20.73 -19.00 -5.63
C PHE A 146 -20.98 -20.45 -5.22
N HIS A 147 -21.89 -20.63 -4.27
CA HIS A 147 -22.37 -21.96 -3.90
C HIS A 147 -23.04 -22.65 -5.12
N ALA A 148 -22.94 -23.98 -5.20
CA ALA A 148 -23.50 -24.76 -6.32
C ALA A 148 -25.01 -24.56 -6.52
N SER A 149 -25.75 -24.23 -5.46
CA SER A 149 -27.18 -23.88 -5.57
C SER A 149 -27.45 -22.57 -6.33
N ASN A 150 -26.43 -21.73 -6.52
CA ASN A 150 -26.54 -20.41 -7.15
C ASN A 150 -25.94 -20.38 -8.57
N LEU A 151 -25.76 -21.53 -9.22
CA LEU A 151 -25.19 -21.62 -10.58
C LEU A 151 -25.98 -20.82 -11.62
N VAL A 152 -27.31 -20.82 -11.54
CA VAL A 152 -28.16 -20.03 -12.46
C VAL A 152 -27.90 -18.53 -12.29
N LEU A 153 -27.82 -18.06 -11.04
CA LEU A 153 -27.53 -16.66 -10.74
C LEU A 153 -26.12 -16.29 -11.24
N GLN A 154 -25.13 -17.15 -10.98
CA GLN A 154 -23.76 -16.97 -11.49
C GLN A 154 -23.75 -16.78 -13.01
N GLN A 155 -24.50 -17.60 -13.76
CA GLN A 155 -24.58 -17.51 -15.21
C GLN A 155 -25.26 -16.21 -15.67
N GLN A 156 -26.36 -15.81 -15.03
CA GLN A 156 -27.03 -14.54 -15.33
C GLN A 156 -26.09 -13.33 -15.15
N TYR A 157 -25.28 -13.33 -14.10
CA TYR A 157 -24.30 -12.25 -13.88
C TYR A 157 -23.21 -12.23 -14.96
N ARG A 158 -22.76 -13.38 -15.45
CA ARG A 158 -21.79 -13.47 -16.55
C ARG A 158 -22.38 -12.96 -17.87
N GLU A 159 -23.62 -13.33 -18.17
CA GLU A 159 -24.32 -12.92 -19.40
C GLU A 159 -24.61 -11.42 -19.46
N ARG A 160 -24.76 -10.77 -18.29
CA ARG A 160 -24.90 -9.31 -18.22
C ARG A 160 -23.64 -8.54 -18.62
N GLY A 161 -22.48 -9.19 -18.66
CA GLY A 161 -21.26 -8.58 -19.18
C GLY A 161 -20.75 -7.38 -18.38
N PHE A 162 -20.87 -7.41 -17.05
CA PHE A 162 -20.33 -6.36 -16.19
C PHE A 162 -18.82 -6.18 -16.42
N GLN A 163 -18.39 -4.93 -16.56
CA GLN A 163 -16.99 -4.57 -16.84
C GLN A 163 -16.26 -4.05 -15.59
N HIS A 164 -17.01 -3.62 -14.58
CA HIS A 164 -16.50 -3.05 -13.34
C HIS A 164 -16.99 -3.88 -12.17
N TYR A 165 -16.13 -4.02 -11.17
CA TYR A 165 -16.44 -4.69 -9.92
C TYR A 165 -17.26 -3.79 -8.99
#